data_AF-A0A2T5C7Q3-F1
#
_entry.id   AF-A0A2T5C7Q3-F1
#
_cell.length_a   1.000
_cell.length_b   1.000
_cell.length_c   1.000
_cell.angle_alpha   90.00
_cell.angle_beta   90.00
_cell.angle_gamma   90.00
#
_symmetry.space_group_name_H-M   'P 1'
#
loop_
_entity.id
_entity.type
_entity.pdbx_description
1 polymer ?
#
loop_
_entity_poly.entity_id
_entity_poly.type
_entity_poly.pdbx_seq_one_letter_code
_entity_poly.pdbx_strand_id
1 'polypeptide(L)'
;MFTLAYQFTPILILFVSFAVLLGFLIAHRKLTEIRWKRSPFTKDFLRGPGFSEFKRIELINIDVTQWLFVLLFLPIFLYSILFVHIHHPDRFFQDNLIFYLPFALFYGFGLYRMNFHINQRRNARLGFEGEMAVGQELNQLLANGYNVFHDYPAGKFNIDHVLVGPAGVFAVETKARSKPTTGDGKADAKVFYDGKQLKFPCWIESEPIQQAKRQAA
;
A
#
# COMPACT_ATOMS: atom_id res chain seq x y z
N MET A 1 13.95 -19.84 45.85
CA MET A 1 13.19 -20.47 44.73
C MET A 1 12.23 -19.52 44.03
N PHE A 2 11.71 -18.48 44.69
CA PHE A 2 10.81 -17.49 44.07
C PHE A 2 11.49 -16.47 43.13
N THR A 3 12.83 -16.36 43.07
CA THR A 3 13.53 -15.26 42.37
C THR A 3 13.57 -15.37 40.85
N LEU A 4 13.69 -16.59 40.29
CA LEU A 4 13.80 -16.80 38.84
C LEU A 4 12.50 -16.46 38.09
N ALA A 5 11.34 -16.81 38.66
CA ALA A 5 10.04 -16.57 38.02
C ALA A 5 9.75 -15.07 37.86
N TYR A 6 10.13 -14.24 38.84
CA TYR A 6 9.93 -12.79 38.77
C TYR A 6 10.79 -12.12 37.69
N GLN A 7 11.97 -12.67 37.38
CA GLN A 7 12.87 -12.10 36.37
C GLN A 7 12.28 -12.20 34.96
N PHE A 8 11.53 -13.28 34.65
CA PHE A 8 10.88 -13.45 33.34
C PHE A 8 9.55 -12.71 33.19
N THR A 9 9.03 -12.09 34.26
CA THR A 9 7.74 -11.37 34.21
C THR A 9 7.67 -10.27 33.15
N PRO A 10 8.71 -9.45 32.88
CA PRO A 10 8.62 -8.41 31.85
C PRO A 10 8.48 -8.99 30.44
N ILE A 11 9.22 -10.06 30.14
CA ILE A 11 9.15 -10.77 28.85
C ILE A 11 7.76 -11.37 28.66
N LEU A 12 7.22 -12.02 29.70
CA LEU A 12 5.89 -12.63 29.66
C LEU A 12 4.81 -11.58 29.43
N ILE A 13 4.86 -10.45 30.15
CA ILE A 13 3.89 -9.35 30.00
C ILE A 13 3.93 -8.78 28.57
N LEU A 14 5.13 -8.55 28.02
CA LEU A 14 5.28 -8.03 26.67
C LEU A 14 4.83 -9.02 25.60
N PHE A 15 5.16 -10.29 25.75
CA PHE A 15 4.74 -11.33 24.82
C PHE A 15 3.23 -11.51 24.84
N VAL A 16 2.63 -11.59 26.04
CA VAL A 16 1.17 -11.75 26.19
C VAL A 16 0.44 -10.51 25.66
N SER A 17 0.90 -9.30 25.98
CA SER A 17 0.26 -8.07 25.47
C SER A 17 0.35 -7.97 23.94
N PHE A 18 1.50 -8.29 23.35
CA PHE A 18 1.67 -8.35 21.90
C PHE A 18 0.76 -9.41 21.25
N ALA A 19 0.72 -10.63 21.82
CA ALA A 19 -0.11 -11.73 21.31
C ALA A 19 -1.61 -11.42 21.43
N VAL A 20 -2.05 -10.80 22.52
CA VAL A 20 -3.44 -10.37 22.72
C VAL A 20 -3.81 -9.28 21.72
N LEU A 21 -2.95 -8.28 21.50
CA LEU A 21 -3.21 -7.21 20.54
C LEU A 21 -3.29 -7.75 19.11
N LEU A 22 -2.32 -8.59 18.70
CA LEU A 22 -2.32 -9.21 17.38
C LEU A 22 -3.53 -10.15 17.20
N GLY A 23 -3.83 -10.95 18.21
CA GLY A 23 -4.99 -11.84 18.26
C GLY A 23 -6.30 -11.08 18.14
N PHE A 24 -6.44 -9.95 18.85
CA PHE A 24 -7.58 -9.07 18.75
C PHE A 24 -7.73 -8.49 17.34
N LEU A 25 -6.66 -7.99 16.72
CA LEU A 25 -6.71 -7.44 15.35
C LEU A 25 -7.12 -8.49 14.32
N ILE A 26 -6.54 -9.70 14.39
CA ILE A 26 -6.87 -10.81 13.49
C ILE A 26 -8.32 -11.28 13.72
N ALA A 27 -8.71 -11.48 14.99
CA ALA A 27 -10.05 -11.91 15.35
C ALA A 27 -11.09 -10.88 14.95
N HIS A 28 -10.85 -9.60 15.24
CA HIS A 28 -11.75 -8.52 14.85
C HIS A 28 -11.96 -8.51 13.34
N ARG A 29 -10.87 -8.57 12.54
CA ARG A 29 -10.94 -8.64 11.08
C ARG A 29 -11.76 -9.85 10.60
N LYS A 30 -11.45 -11.05 11.09
CA LYS A 30 -12.20 -12.26 10.72
C LYS A 30 -13.67 -12.17 11.14
N LEU A 31 -13.96 -11.68 12.34
CA LEU A 31 -15.32 -11.53 12.83
C LEU A 31 -16.10 -10.49 12.03
N THR A 32 -15.46 -9.41 11.58
CA THR A 32 -16.10 -8.44 10.68
C THR A 32 -16.36 -9.01 9.29
N GLU A 33 -15.49 -9.87 8.78
CA GLU A 33 -15.68 -10.59 7.51
C GLU A 33 -16.77 -11.67 7.63
N ILE A 34 -16.85 -12.37 8.77
CA ILE A 34 -17.83 -13.44 9.05
C ILE A 34 -19.19 -12.89 9.43
N ARG A 35 -19.31 -11.61 9.84
CA ARG A 35 -20.60 -11.03 10.21
C ARG A 35 -21.57 -11.14 9.03
N TRP A 36 -22.53 -12.06 9.16
CA TRP A 36 -23.63 -12.37 8.24
C TRP A 36 -24.65 -11.22 8.15
N LYS A 37 -24.16 -9.99 7.96
CA LYS A 37 -24.97 -8.82 7.68
C LYS A 37 -24.97 -8.64 6.18
N ARG A 38 -26.13 -8.84 5.55
CA ARG A 38 -26.30 -8.48 4.15
C ARG A 38 -26.25 -6.96 4.05
N SER A 39 -25.59 -6.47 3.00
CA SER A 39 -25.65 -5.05 2.66
C SER A 39 -27.13 -4.63 2.54
N PRO A 40 -27.54 -3.48 3.09
CA PRO A 40 -28.88 -2.96 2.87
C PRO A 40 -29.12 -2.52 1.41
N PHE A 41 -28.06 -2.48 0.59
CA PHE A 41 -28.11 -2.06 -0.80
C PHE A 41 -28.22 -3.28 -1.72
N THR A 42 -29.16 -3.22 -2.67
CA THR A 42 -29.49 -4.32 -3.60
C THR A 42 -28.63 -4.33 -4.87
N LYS A 43 -27.88 -3.26 -5.12
CA LYS A 43 -26.99 -3.11 -6.28
C LYS A 43 -25.62 -2.67 -5.81
N ASP A 44 -24.60 -3.05 -6.57
CA ASP A 44 -23.26 -2.54 -6.36
C ASP A 44 -23.22 -1.05 -6.69
N PHE A 45 -22.45 -0.31 -5.88
CA PHE A 45 -22.21 1.10 -6.12
C PHE A 45 -21.28 1.30 -7.30
N LEU A 46 -21.48 2.40 -8.01
CA LEU A 46 -20.50 2.88 -8.99
C LEU A 46 -19.20 3.22 -8.26
N ARG A 47 -18.08 2.89 -8.90
CA ARG A 47 -16.76 3.20 -8.38
C ARG A 47 -16.39 4.64 -8.71
N GLY A 48 -15.70 5.27 -7.77
CA GLY A 48 -15.04 6.56 -8.01
C GLY A 48 -13.75 6.38 -8.83
N PRO A 49 -13.20 7.48 -9.36
CA PRO A 49 -11.90 7.44 -10.03
C PRO A 49 -10.80 6.97 -9.08
N GLY A 50 -9.90 6.11 -9.54
CA GLY A 50 -8.83 5.55 -8.72
C GLY A 50 -9.28 4.52 -7.68
N PHE A 51 -10.50 4.00 -7.72
CA PHE A 51 -11.01 3.10 -6.66
C PHE A 51 -10.11 1.90 -6.39
N SER A 52 -9.61 1.23 -7.44
CA SER A 52 -8.72 0.08 -7.29
C SER A 52 -7.35 0.46 -6.70
N GLU A 53 -6.75 1.57 -7.14
CA GLU A 53 -5.50 2.08 -6.55
C GLU A 53 -5.69 2.56 -5.10
N PHE A 54 -6.84 3.16 -4.78
CA PHE A 54 -7.21 3.49 -3.40
C PHE A 54 -7.27 2.25 -2.52
N LYS A 55 -7.94 1.19 -2.97
CA LYS A 55 -8.00 -0.10 -2.25
C LYS A 55 -6.61 -0.70 -2.06
N ARG A 56 -5.74 -0.60 -3.07
CA ARG A 56 -4.36 -1.03 -2.97
C ARG A 56 -3.58 -0.24 -1.92
N ILE A 57 -3.76 1.08 -1.84
CA ILE A 57 -3.15 1.93 -0.79
C ILE A 57 -3.62 1.49 0.60
N GLU A 58 -4.91 1.18 0.79
CA GLU A 58 -5.43 0.66 2.06
C GLU A 58 -4.75 -0.65 2.48
N LEU A 59 -4.57 -1.59 1.54
CA LEU A 59 -3.88 -2.85 1.82
C LEU A 59 -2.41 -2.63 2.18
N ILE A 60 -1.70 -1.76 1.45
CA ILE A 60 -0.29 -1.44 1.76
C ILE A 60 -0.18 -0.73 3.12
N ASN A 61 -1.15 0.10 3.50
CA ASN A 61 -1.16 0.73 4.83
C ASN A 61 -1.21 -0.30 5.96
N ILE A 62 -1.98 -1.39 5.76
CA ILE A 62 -2.03 -2.49 6.72
C ILE A 62 -0.64 -3.13 6.85
N ASP A 63 0.02 -3.44 5.73
CA ASP A 63 1.37 -4.02 5.74
C ASP A 63 2.40 -3.11 6.40
N VAL A 64 2.39 -1.80 6.09
CA VAL A 64 3.28 -0.81 6.72
C VAL A 64 3.02 -0.74 8.23
N THR A 65 1.76 -0.74 8.65
CA THR A 65 1.38 -0.70 10.07
C THR A 65 1.85 -1.95 10.81
N GLN A 66 1.72 -3.13 10.19
CA GLN A 66 2.23 -4.38 10.76
C GLN A 66 3.74 -4.34 10.97
N TRP A 67 4.51 -3.88 9.98
CA TRP A 67 5.96 -3.73 10.12
C TRP A 67 6.34 -2.67 11.17
N LEU A 68 5.61 -1.56 11.26
CA LEU A 68 5.80 -0.57 12.31
C LEU A 68 5.65 -1.17 13.70
N PHE A 69 4.61 -1.99 13.93
CA PHE A 69 4.45 -2.71 15.19
C PHE A 69 5.60 -3.67 15.47
N VAL A 70 6.04 -4.46 14.48
CA VAL A 70 7.20 -5.35 14.66
C VAL A 70 8.45 -4.55 15.04
N LEU A 71 8.73 -3.45 14.34
CA LEU A 71 9.91 -2.61 14.59
C LEU A 71 9.85 -1.87 15.94
N LEU A 72 8.65 -1.53 16.44
CA LEU A 72 8.49 -0.92 17.75
C LEU A 72 8.63 -1.93 18.90
N PHE A 73 8.04 -3.11 18.76
CA PHE A 73 8.02 -4.12 19.82
C PHE A 73 9.31 -4.94 19.90
N LEU A 74 9.99 -5.19 18.77
CA LEU A 74 11.19 -6.02 18.74
C LEU A 74 12.33 -5.49 19.63
N PRO A 75 12.68 -4.19 19.64
CA PRO A 75 13.69 -3.65 20.54
C PRO A 75 13.30 -3.73 22.02
N ILE A 76 12.02 -3.54 22.35
CA ILE A 76 11.51 -3.64 23.73
C ILE A 76 11.60 -5.09 24.21
N PHE A 77 11.26 -6.04 23.33
CA PHE A 77 11.41 -7.47 23.58
C PHE A 77 12.88 -7.85 23.78
N LEU A 78 13.77 -7.35 22.93
CA LEU A 78 15.21 -7.55 23.03
C LEU A 78 15.79 -6.97 24.33
N TYR A 79 15.37 -5.74 24.70
CA TYR A 79 15.75 -5.13 25.97
C TYR A 79 15.33 -5.98 27.17
N SER A 80 14.13 -6.58 27.12
CA SER A 80 13.63 -7.43 28.20
C SER A 80 14.43 -8.74 28.32
N ILE A 81 14.84 -9.32 27.19
CA ILE A 81 15.78 -10.45 27.15
C ILE A 81 17.12 -10.04 27.76
N LEU A 82 17.68 -8.90 27.37
CA LEU A 82 18.94 -8.38 27.89
C LEU A 82 18.88 -8.12 29.41
N PHE A 83 17.77 -7.54 29.89
CA PHE A 83 17.53 -7.28 31.31
C PHE A 83 17.59 -8.57 32.12
N VAL A 84 16.89 -9.62 31.65
CA VAL A 84 16.93 -10.95 32.24
C VAL A 84 18.37 -11.49 32.24
N HIS A 85 19.05 -11.44 31.10
CA HIS A 85 20.43 -11.92 30.98
C HIS A 85 21.36 -11.27 32.00
N ILE A 86 21.37 -9.94 32.14
CA ILE A 86 22.25 -9.21 33.07
C ILE A 86 22.05 -9.65 34.54
N HIS A 87 20.83 -10.03 34.92
CA HIS A 87 20.50 -10.39 36.31
C HIS A 87 20.54 -11.90 36.59
N HIS A 88 20.94 -12.72 35.62
CA HIS A 88 21.23 -14.15 35.80
C HIS A 88 22.73 -14.43 35.81
N PRO A 89 23.22 -15.37 36.64
CA PRO A 89 24.65 -15.67 36.76
C PRO A 89 25.24 -16.50 35.59
N ASP A 90 24.42 -16.98 34.66
CA ASP A 90 24.88 -17.79 33.52
C ASP A 90 25.55 -16.92 32.44
N ARG A 91 26.86 -16.75 32.58
CA ARG A 91 27.71 -15.95 31.66
C ARG A 91 27.76 -16.46 30.22
N PHE A 92 27.36 -17.72 29.98
CA PHE A 92 27.42 -18.33 28.64
C PHE A 92 26.61 -17.55 27.59
N PHE A 93 25.46 -16.97 27.95
CA PHE A 93 24.66 -16.20 27.00
C PHE A 93 24.99 -14.71 26.99
N GLN A 94 25.60 -14.18 28.05
CA GLN A 94 25.96 -12.77 28.17
C GLN A 94 27.12 -12.38 27.23
N ASP A 95 28.10 -13.28 27.06
CA ASP A 95 29.34 -12.98 26.32
C ASP A 95 29.25 -13.30 24.81
N ASN A 96 28.18 -13.98 24.36
CA ASN A 96 28.05 -14.46 22.99
C ASN A 96 27.17 -13.53 22.12
N LEU A 97 27.80 -12.53 21.49
CA LEU A 97 27.15 -11.58 20.56
C LEU A 97 26.36 -12.27 19.42
N ILE A 98 26.74 -13.51 19.08
CA ILE A 98 26.10 -14.34 18.05
C ILE A 98 24.59 -14.52 18.33
N PHE A 99 24.17 -14.55 19.60
CA PHE A 99 22.76 -14.71 19.97
C PHE A 99 21.88 -13.55 19.48
N TYR A 100 22.44 -12.34 19.34
CA TYR A 100 21.71 -11.15 18.94
C TYR A 100 21.72 -10.91 17.42
N LEU A 101 22.57 -11.63 16.67
CA LEU A 101 22.65 -11.49 15.21
C LEU A 101 21.32 -11.76 14.49
N PRO A 102 20.53 -12.80 14.82
CA PRO A 102 19.24 -13.03 14.17
C PRO A 102 18.25 -11.88 14.39
N PHE A 103 18.25 -11.28 15.58
CA PHE A 103 17.40 -10.12 15.89
C PHE A 103 17.80 -8.90 15.07
N ALA A 104 19.11 -8.62 14.97
CA ALA A 104 19.62 -7.51 14.15
C ALA A 104 19.29 -7.71 12.66
N LEU A 105 19.49 -8.93 12.13
CA LEU A 105 19.14 -9.27 10.75
C LEU A 105 17.64 -9.14 10.49
N PHE A 106 16.80 -9.62 11.41
CA PHE A 106 15.34 -9.51 11.29
C PHE A 106 14.87 -8.05 11.37
N TYR A 107 15.47 -7.24 12.24
CA TYR A 107 15.19 -5.80 12.32
C TYR A 107 15.59 -5.08 11.02
N GLY A 108 16.78 -5.37 10.49
CA GLY A 108 17.24 -4.85 9.19
C GLY A 108 16.33 -5.26 8.03
N PHE A 109 15.89 -6.52 8.00
CA PHE A 109 14.89 -7.00 7.05
C PHE A 109 13.55 -6.26 7.20
N GLY A 110 13.10 -6.02 8.43
CA GLY A 110 11.88 -5.26 8.68
C GLY A 110 11.95 -3.83 8.17
N LEU A 111 13.09 -3.14 8.37
CA LEU A 111 13.33 -1.80 7.80
C LEU A 111 13.32 -1.82 6.26
N TYR A 112 13.99 -2.80 5.66
CA TYR A 112 13.98 -2.99 4.21
C TYR A 112 12.56 -3.20 3.67
N ARG A 113 11.78 -4.09 4.29
CA ARG A 113 10.38 -4.37 3.92
C ARG A 113 9.47 -3.16 4.12
N MET A 114 9.65 -2.41 5.19
CA MET A 114 8.91 -1.18 5.45
C MET A 114 9.18 -0.14 4.36
N ASN A 115 10.45 0.09 4.01
CA ASN A 115 10.83 1.00 2.93
C ASN A 115 10.25 0.58 1.56
N PHE A 116 10.30 -0.73 1.27
CA PHE A 116 9.69 -1.29 0.05
C PHE A 116 8.19 -0.96 -0.03
N HIS A 117 7.44 -1.19 1.03
CA HIS A 117 6.00 -0.92 1.09
C HIS A 117 5.67 0.57 1.05
N ILE A 118 6.47 1.42 1.71
CA ILE A 118 6.32 2.89 1.62
C ILE A 118 6.48 3.36 0.18
N ASN A 119 7.46 2.83 -0.55
CA ASN A 119 7.66 3.17 -1.96
C ASN A 119 6.51 2.68 -2.84
N GLN A 120 6.01 1.47 -2.61
CA GLN A 120 4.82 0.97 -3.31
C GLN A 120 3.60 1.87 -3.06
N ARG A 121 3.38 2.27 -1.80
CA ARG A 121 2.29 3.19 -1.43
C ARG A 121 2.41 4.52 -2.15
N ARG A 122 3.62 5.08 -2.25
CA ARG A 122 3.87 6.35 -2.95
C ARG A 122 3.51 6.24 -4.42
N ASN A 123 3.89 5.15 -5.08
CA ASN A 123 3.57 4.92 -6.49
C ASN A 123 2.07 4.70 -6.72
N ALA A 124 1.42 3.89 -5.88
CA ALA A 124 -0.03 3.68 -5.93
C ALA A 124 -0.79 5.00 -5.70
N ARG A 125 -0.33 5.82 -4.74
CA ARG A 125 -0.89 7.15 -4.49
C ARG A 125 -0.76 8.09 -5.68
N LEU A 126 0.38 8.09 -6.36
CA LEU A 126 0.56 8.89 -7.58
C LEU A 126 -0.43 8.47 -8.68
N GLY A 127 -0.63 7.17 -8.89
CA GLY A 127 -1.63 6.63 -9.81
C GLY A 127 -3.04 7.09 -9.44
N PHE A 128 -3.42 6.86 -8.18
CA PHE A 128 -4.71 7.31 -7.62
C PHE A 128 -4.96 8.81 -7.82
N GLU A 129 -3.99 9.66 -7.48
CA GLU A 129 -4.12 11.12 -7.65
C GLU A 129 -4.25 11.52 -9.12
N GLY A 130 -3.57 10.82 -10.03
CA GLY A 130 -3.71 10.99 -11.47
C GLY A 130 -5.11 10.67 -11.98
N GLU A 131 -5.61 9.47 -11.66
CA GLU A 131 -6.97 9.04 -12.03
C GLU A 131 -8.03 9.95 -11.42
N MET A 132 -7.84 10.40 -10.18
CA MET A 132 -8.72 11.34 -9.51
C MET A 132 -8.78 12.67 -10.26
N ALA A 133 -7.64 13.25 -10.61
CA ALA A 133 -7.57 14.52 -11.34
C ALA A 133 -8.25 14.42 -12.71
N VAL A 134 -7.95 13.35 -13.49
CA VAL A 134 -8.59 13.13 -14.79
C VAL A 134 -10.09 12.89 -14.63
N GLY A 135 -10.50 12.06 -13.66
CA GLY A 135 -11.91 11.79 -13.40
C GLY A 135 -12.72 13.04 -13.05
N GLN A 136 -12.13 13.98 -12.28
CA GLN A 136 -12.75 15.26 -11.96
C GLN A 136 -13.03 16.10 -13.22
N GLU A 137 -12.09 16.16 -14.16
CA GLU A 137 -12.25 16.87 -15.43
C GLU A 137 -13.27 16.17 -16.34
N LEU A 138 -13.21 14.85 -16.45
CA LEU A 138 -14.15 14.07 -17.26
C LEU A 138 -15.59 14.21 -16.74
N ASN A 139 -15.79 14.33 -15.43
CA ASN A 139 -17.12 14.53 -14.85
C ASN A 139 -17.78 15.85 -15.26
N GLN A 140 -17.03 16.84 -15.75
CA GLN A 140 -17.63 18.05 -16.34
C GLN A 140 -18.45 17.72 -17.60
N LEU A 141 -18.13 16.63 -18.29
CA LEU A 141 -18.86 16.20 -19.49
C LEU A 141 -20.25 15.63 -19.17
N LEU A 142 -20.55 15.33 -17.91
CA LEU A 142 -21.91 14.98 -17.48
C LEU A 142 -22.91 16.08 -17.87
N ALA A 143 -22.52 17.35 -17.77
CA ALA A 143 -23.33 18.49 -18.18
C ALA A 143 -23.58 18.54 -19.72
N ASN A 144 -22.75 17.86 -20.49
CA ASN A 144 -22.83 17.76 -21.95
C ASN A 144 -23.51 16.46 -22.42
N GLY A 145 -24.23 15.78 -21.54
CA GLY A 145 -24.99 14.56 -21.88
C GLY A 145 -24.13 13.29 -21.96
N TYR A 146 -22.91 13.31 -21.41
CA TYR A 146 -22.14 12.08 -21.22
C TYR A 146 -22.56 11.37 -19.93
N ASN A 147 -22.50 10.04 -19.95
CA ASN A 147 -22.40 9.22 -18.75
C ASN A 147 -20.94 8.86 -18.54
N VAL A 148 -20.43 9.08 -17.34
CA VAL A 148 -19.02 8.83 -16.99
C VAL A 148 -18.97 7.73 -15.94
N PHE A 149 -18.21 6.67 -16.24
CA PHE A 149 -17.95 5.56 -15.33
C PHE A 149 -16.45 5.51 -15.05
N HIS A 150 -16.07 5.29 -13.80
CA HIS A 150 -14.67 5.19 -13.42
C HIS A 150 -14.35 3.80 -12.85
N ASP A 151 -13.09 3.38 -12.98
CA ASP A 151 -12.58 2.06 -12.60
C ASP A 151 -13.54 0.93 -13.03
N TYR A 152 -13.99 1.00 -14.28
CA TYR A 152 -15.06 0.17 -14.80
C TYR A 152 -14.61 -1.29 -14.90
N PRO A 153 -15.31 -2.25 -14.25
CA PRO A 153 -14.92 -3.65 -14.28
C PRO A 153 -15.22 -4.28 -15.65
N ALA A 154 -14.19 -4.52 -16.44
CA ALA A 154 -14.24 -5.13 -17.77
C ALA A 154 -13.80 -6.62 -17.73
N GLY A 155 -14.42 -7.39 -16.84
CA GLY A 155 -14.12 -8.81 -16.66
C GLY A 155 -12.82 -9.04 -15.88
N LYS A 156 -11.71 -9.33 -16.58
CA LYS A 156 -10.40 -9.64 -15.95
C LYS A 156 -9.53 -8.42 -15.67
N PHE A 157 -9.91 -7.26 -16.18
CA PHE A 157 -9.22 -5.99 -16.00
C PHE A 157 -10.23 -4.88 -15.71
N ASN A 158 -9.74 -3.74 -15.26
CA ASN A 158 -10.55 -2.52 -15.16
C ASN A 158 -10.12 -1.53 -16.25
N ILE A 159 -11.07 -0.71 -16.69
CA ILE A 159 -10.80 0.47 -17.53
C ILE A 159 -10.89 1.69 -16.63
N ASP A 160 -9.86 2.52 -16.59
CA ASP A 160 -9.79 3.65 -15.66
C ASP A 160 -11.02 4.56 -15.80
N HIS A 161 -11.39 4.95 -17.02
CA HIS A 161 -12.63 5.67 -17.28
C HIS A 161 -13.32 5.25 -18.58
N VAL A 162 -14.65 5.16 -18.55
CA VAL A 162 -15.52 4.93 -19.71
C VAL A 162 -16.50 6.09 -19.83
N LEU A 163 -16.55 6.71 -21.00
CA LEU A 163 -17.48 7.78 -21.31
C LEU A 163 -18.44 7.33 -22.40
N VAL A 164 -19.74 7.54 -22.18
CA VAL A 164 -20.79 7.20 -23.15
C VAL A 164 -21.62 8.46 -23.41
N GLY A 165 -21.59 8.98 -24.63
CA GLY A 165 -22.30 10.21 -24.97
C GLY A 165 -22.53 10.40 -26.47
N PRO A 166 -22.93 11.61 -26.89
CA PRO A 166 -23.35 11.89 -28.26
C PRO A 166 -22.30 11.57 -29.34
N ALA A 167 -21.01 11.69 -29.01
CA ALA A 167 -19.92 11.40 -29.95
C ALA A 167 -19.51 9.91 -29.98
N GLY A 168 -20.10 9.06 -29.13
CA GLY A 168 -19.82 7.63 -29.05
C GLY A 168 -19.36 7.19 -27.66
N VAL A 169 -18.62 6.07 -27.64
CA VAL A 169 -18.07 5.44 -26.44
C VAL A 169 -16.56 5.58 -26.43
N PHE A 170 -16.00 6.07 -25.33
CA PHE A 170 -14.57 6.29 -25.16
C PHE A 170 -14.06 5.54 -23.94
N ALA A 171 -12.97 4.79 -24.11
CA ALA A 171 -12.16 4.29 -23.02
C ALA A 171 -10.96 5.24 -22.83
N VAL A 172 -10.78 5.73 -21.61
CA VAL A 172 -9.69 6.63 -21.25
C VAL A 172 -8.84 5.94 -20.18
N GLU A 173 -7.57 5.73 -20.51
CA GLU A 173 -6.54 5.22 -19.60
C GLU A 173 -5.72 6.40 -19.07
N THR A 174 -5.45 6.39 -17.76
CA THR A 174 -4.74 7.46 -17.08
C THR A 174 -3.39 6.97 -16.57
N LYS A 175 -2.31 7.70 -16.89
CA LYS A 175 -0.97 7.42 -16.36
C LYS A 175 -0.35 8.69 -15.78
N ALA A 176 -0.22 8.73 -14.45
CA ALA A 176 0.54 9.77 -13.79
C ALA A 176 2.05 9.47 -13.80
N ARG A 177 2.86 10.51 -13.97
CA ARG A 177 4.32 10.46 -13.91
C ARG A 177 4.84 11.61 -13.05
N SER A 178 5.83 11.30 -12.20
CA SER A 178 6.57 12.35 -11.50
C SER A 178 7.45 13.10 -12.48
N LYS A 179 7.50 14.42 -12.34
CA LYS A 179 8.37 15.26 -13.17
C LYS A 179 9.82 15.12 -12.71
N PRO A 180 10.78 15.15 -13.63
CA PRO A 180 12.18 15.29 -13.25
C PRO A 180 12.41 16.65 -12.59
N THR A 181 13.52 16.79 -11.87
CA THR A 181 13.91 18.02 -11.16
C THR A 181 15.10 18.68 -11.85
N THR A 182 14.96 19.00 -13.14
CA THR A 182 16.07 19.55 -13.95
C THR A 182 16.22 21.07 -13.82
N GLY A 183 15.28 21.74 -13.14
CA GLY A 183 15.28 23.18 -12.90
C GLY A 183 14.38 23.96 -13.88
N ASP A 184 14.02 23.39 -15.02
CA ASP A 184 13.02 23.94 -15.94
C ASP A 184 11.69 23.17 -15.85
N GLY A 185 10.83 23.59 -14.91
CA GLY A 185 9.55 22.95 -14.67
C GLY A 185 8.58 22.97 -15.87
N LYS A 186 8.76 23.88 -16.84
CA LYS A 186 7.94 23.91 -18.06
C LYS A 186 8.40 22.87 -19.07
N ALA A 187 9.71 22.74 -19.25
CA ALA A 187 10.27 21.67 -20.08
C ALA A 187 9.96 20.29 -19.47
N ASP A 188 10.09 20.15 -18.14
CA ASP A 188 9.87 18.92 -17.40
C ASP A 188 8.42 18.39 -17.47
N ALA A 189 7.47 19.23 -17.89
CA ALA A 189 6.06 18.89 -18.02
C ALA A 189 5.61 18.54 -19.45
N LYS A 190 6.47 18.71 -20.46
CA LYS A 190 6.12 18.45 -21.86
C LYS A 190 6.30 16.98 -22.21
N VAL A 191 5.30 16.40 -22.87
CA VAL A 191 5.33 15.04 -23.41
C VAL A 191 4.98 15.12 -24.88
N PHE A 192 5.82 14.51 -25.73
CA PHE A 192 5.53 14.43 -27.16
C PHE A 192 4.96 13.05 -27.50
N TYR A 193 3.87 13.05 -28.28
CA TYR A 193 3.26 11.84 -28.80
C TYR A 193 3.35 11.82 -30.33
N ASP A 194 3.91 10.76 -30.88
CA ASP A 194 4.13 10.59 -32.33
C ASP A 194 3.20 9.55 -32.98
N GLY A 195 2.13 9.15 -32.28
CA GLY A 195 1.22 8.09 -32.72
C GLY A 195 1.63 6.69 -32.22
N LYS A 196 2.89 6.48 -31.83
CA LYS A 196 3.43 5.17 -31.42
C LYS A 196 4.00 5.16 -30.01
N GLN A 197 4.59 6.26 -29.55
CA GLN A 197 5.30 6.34 -28.29
C GLN A 197 5.14 7.72 -27.63
N LEU A 198 5.27 7.73 -26.30
CA LEU A 198 5.34 8.94 -25.48
C LEU A 198 6.82 9.25 -25.20
N LYS A 199 7.26 10.45 -25.58
CA LYS A 199 8.61 10.94 -25.31
C LYS A 199 8.55 11.98 -24.20
N PHE A 200 8.99 11.58 -23.01
CA PHE A 200 9.20 12.44 -21.86
C PHE A 200 10.58 13.09 -21.94
N PRO A 201 10.88 14.12 -21.13
CA PRO A 201 12.16 14.80 -21.15
C PRO A 201 13.36 13.87 -20.89
N CYS A 202 13.20 12.84 -20.06
CA CYS A 202 14.29 11.95 -19.66
C CYS A 202 14.11 10.48 -20.08
N TRP A 203 12.95 10.08 -20.62
CA TRP A 203 12.69 8.70 -21.02
C TRP A 203 11.62 8.59 -22.11
N ILE A 204 11.45 7.40 -22.67
CA ILE A 204 10.44 7.09 -23.68
C ILE A 204 9.68 5.86 -23.22
N GLU A 205 8.35 5.85 -23.42
CA GLU A 205 7.51 4.70 -23.12
C GLU A 205 6.43 4.49 -24.19
N SER A 206 6.06 3.22 -24.42
CA SER A 206 5.01 2.84 -25.38
C SER A 206 3.95 1.92 -24.76
N GLU A 207 4.23 1.35 -23.58
CA GLU A 207 3.35 0.42 -22.89
C GLU A 207 1.95 1.00 -22.62
N PRO A 208 1.79 2.25 -22.12
CA PRO A 208 0.46 2.82 -21.89
C PRO A 208 -0.40 2.91 -23.15
N ILE A 209 0.21 3.21 -24.29
CA ILE A 209 -0.50 3.28 -25.58
C ILE A 209 -0.98 1.89 -25.98
N GLN A 210 -0.16 0.87 -25.77
CA GLN A 210 -0.55 -0.52 -26.04
C GLN A 210 -1.65 -0.98 -25.08
N GLN A 211 -1.58 -0.60 -23.81
CA GLN A 211 -2.62 -0.90 -22.82
C GLN A 211 -3.96 -0.28 -23.22
N ALA A 212 -3.98 1.02 -23.54
CA ALA A 212 -5.19 1.72 -23.98
C ALA A 212 -5.80 1.04 -25.24
N LYS A 213 -4.96 0.64 -26.20
CA LYS A 213 -5.43 -0.11 -27.39
C LYS A 213 -6.02 -1.46 -27.05
N ARG A 214 -5.45 -2.21 -26.11
CA ARG A 214 -5.97 -3.51 -25.66
C ARG A 214 -7.32 -3.37 -24.94
N GLN A 215 -7.50 -2.31 -24.15
CA GLN A 215 -8.73 -2.05 -23.41
C GLN A 215 -9.86 -1.50 -24.29
N ALA A 216 -9.51 -0.88 -25.43
CA ALA A 216 -10.48 -0.32 -26.39
C ALA A 216 -10.88 -1.28 -27.52
N ALA A 217 -10.21 -2.43 -27.65
CA ALA A 217 -10.48 -3.45 -28.68
C ALA A 217 -11.58 -4.42 -28.24
#